data_AF-A0A536ZF07-F1
#
_entry.id   AF-A0A536ZF07-F1
#
_cell.length_a   1.000
_cell.length_b   1.000
_cell.length_c   1.000
_cell.angle_alpha   90.00
_cell.angle_beta   90.00
_cell.angle_gamma   90.00
#
_symmetry.space_group_name_H-M   'P 1'
#
loop_
_entity.id
_entity.type
_entity.pdbx_description
1 polymer ?
#
loop_
_entity_poly.entity_id
_entity_poly.type
_entity_poly.pdbx_seq_one_letter_code
_entity_poly.pdbx_strand_id
1 'polypeptide(L)'
;TNEAMKHIFTRSRPAQSPDPHLWFQGAGHYSFPSGEVTAVTAIVTPFVLEYGREHPAVYALELLPAYDAIARVKAHAHWQTDVLASFALGSATGYLAHSSDSPVILGVLPHGFTVGLRKQF
;
A
#
# COMPACT_ATOMS: atom_id res chain seq x y z
N THR A 1 9.48 0.04 -2.23
CA THR A 1 9.17 -1.28 -2.83
C THR A 1 8.13 -1.17 -3.94
N ASN A 2 6.97 -0.55 -3.71
CA ASN A 2 5.93 -0.33 -4.74
C ASN A 2 6.45 0.30 -6.04
N GLU A 3 7.15 1.44 -5.94
CA GLU A 3 7.69 2.14 -7.12
C GLU A 3 8.70 1.31 -7.90
N ALA A 4 9.57 0.58 -7.20
CA ALA A 4 10.52 -0.32 -7.87
C ALA A 4 9.78 -1.38 -8.70
N MET A 5 8.72 -2.00 -8.16
CA MET A 5 7.93 -2.98 -8.88
C MET A 5 7.23 -2.38 -10.11
N LYS A 6 6.72 -1.15 -10.00
CA LYS A 6 6.13 -0.43 -11.15
C LYS A 6 7.13 -0.29 -12.30
N HIS A 7 8.36 0.12 -12.00
CA HIS A 7 9.41 0.29 -13.00
C HIS A 7 10.02 -1.02 -13.51
N ILE A 8 9.97 -2.10 -12.73
CA ILE A 8 10.44 -3.44 -13.18
C ILE A 8 9.41 -4.08 -14.12
N PHE A 9 8.15 -4.19 -13.67
CA PHE A 9 7.15 -4.98 -14.38
C PHE A 9 6.49 -4.26 -15.54
N THR A 10 6.48 -2.93 -15.50
CA THR A 10 5.86 -2.04 -16.48
C THR A 10 4.58 -2.59 -17.15
N ARG A 11 3.64 -3.07 -16.33
CA ARG A 11 2.41 -3.72 -16.81
C ARG A 11 1.41 -2.68 -17.32
N SER A 12 0.76 -2.97 -18.45
CA SER A 12 -0.35 -2.16 -18.96
C SER A 12 -1.60 -2.23 -18.08
N ARG A 13 -2.32 -1.10 -17.99
CA ARG A 13 -3.61 -1.00 -17.29
C ARG A 13 -4.76 -1.47 -18.19
N PRO A 14 -5.90 -1.88 -17.63
CA PRO A 14 -7.11 -2.17 -18.41
C PRO A 14 -7.55 -0.99 -19.30
N ALA A 15 -7.36 0.26 -18.83
CA ALA A 15 -7.66 1.46 -19.61
C ALA A 15 -6.71 1.70 -20.81
N GLN A 16 -5.57 1.01 -20.88
CA GLN A 16 -4.61 1.11 -21.98
C GLN A 16 -4.79 -0.03 -22.99
N SER A 17 -5.11 -1.23 -22.50
CA SER A 17 -5.34 -2.42 -23.33
C SER A 17 -6.23 -3.42 -22.59
N PRO A 18 -7.13 -4.14 -23.30
CA PRO A 18 -7.92 -5.21 -22.70
C PRO A 18 -7.13 -6.49 -22.41
N ASP A 19 -5.87 -6.60 -22.87
CA ASP A 19 -5.03 -7.78 -22.63
C ASP A 19 -4.31 -7.69 -21.26
N PRO A 20 -4.63 -8.57 -20.28
CA PRO A 20 -4.02 -8.56 -18.97
C PRO A 20 -2.58 -9.08 -18.95
N HIS A 21 -2.08 -9.68 -20.04
CA HIS A 21 -0.76 -10.30 -20.13
C HIS A 21 0.33 -9.37 -20.67
N LEU A 22 0.01 -8.09 -20.89
CA LEU A 22 0.98 -7.10 -21.35
C LEU A 22 1.85 -6.60 -20.18
N TRP A 23 2.91 -7.36 -19.93
CA TRP A 23 4.00 -7.05 -19.00
C TRP A 23 5.22 -6.50 -19.75
N PHE A 24 6.09 -5.77 -19.06
CA PHE A 24 7.36 -5.27 -19.59
C PHE A 24 7.20 -4.35 -20.81
N GLN A 25 6.17 -3.51 -20.79
CA GLN A 25 5.80 -2.63 -21.92
C GLN A 25 6.63 -1.33 -21.95
N GLY A 26 7.46 -1.09 -20.94
CA GLY A 26 8.32 0.08 -20.87
C GLY A 26 7.61 1.31 -20.26
N ALA A 27 8.18 2.48 -20.53
CA ALA A 27 7.75 3.73 -19.90
C ALA A 27 6.28 4.04 -20.21
N GLY A 28 5.54 4.47 -19.18
CA GLY A 28 4.11 4.80 -19.30
C GLY A 28 3.15 3.67 -18.91
N HIS A 29 3.66 2.48 -18.61
CA HIS A 29 2.86 1.34 -18.19
C HIS A 29 3.17 1.01 -16.73
N TYR A 30 2.36 1.47 -15.78
CA TYR A 30 2.64 1.34 -14.34
C TYR A 30 1.44 0.78 -13.56
N SER A 31 0.85 -0.31 -14.07
CA SER A 31 -0.31 -0.96 -13.44
C SER A 31 0.06 -1.77 -12.20
N PHE A 32 1.13 -2.59 -12.26
CA PHE A 32 1.44 -3.53 -11.19
C PHE A 32 2.52 -3.01 -10.22
N PRO A 33 2.30 -3.09 -8.89
CA PRO A 33 1.01 -3.18 -8.21
C PRO A 33 0.32 -1.80 -8.14
N SER A 34 -0.90 -1.74 -7.60
CA SER A 34 -1.58 -0.46 -7.33
C SER A 34 -0.88 0.27 -6.18
N GLY A 35 -0.50 1.53 -6.40
CA GLY A 35 0.21 2.31 -5.39
C GLY A 35 -0.72 2.73 -4.25
N GLU A 36 -1.93 3.16 -4.60
CA GLU A 36 -2.93 3.65 -3.67
C GLU A 36 -3.44 2.54 -2.76
N VAL A 37 -3.77 1.36 -3.31
CA VAL A 37 -4.18 0.20 -2.50
C VAL A 37 -3.05 -0.25 -1.59
N THR A 38 -1.79 -0.25 -2.08
CA THR A 38 -0.62 -0.61 -1.26
C THR A 38 -0.47 0.36 -0.09
N ALA A 39 -0.58 1.67 -0.36
CA ALA A 39 -0.43 2.72 0.64
C ALA A 39 -1.52 2.66 1.71
N VAL A 40 -2.79 2.60 1.31
CA VAL A 40 -3.91 2.51 2.27
C VAL A 40 -3.82 1.25 3.10
N THR A 41 -3.49 0.09 2.49
CA THR A 41 -3.31 -1.17 3.22
C THR A 41 -2.16 -1.07 4.23
N ALA A 42 -1.02 -0.50 3.83
CA ALA A 42 0.15 -0.33 4.71
C ALA A 42 -0.14 0.61 5.90
N ILE A 43 -1.00 1.61 5.70
CA ILE A 43 -1.45 2.52 6.78
C ILE A 43 -2.41 1.79 7.72
N VAL A 44 -3.41 1.06 7.19
CA VAL A 44 -4.46 0.43 8.01
C VAL A 44 -3.94 -0.74 8.84
N THR A 45 -3.10 -1.59 8.25
CA THR A 45 -2.60 -2.82 8.87
C THR A 45 -2.06 -2.64 10.30
N PRO A 46 -1.13 -1.70 10.60
CA PRO A 46 -0.59 -1.56 11.96
C PRO A 46 -1.65 -1.18 12.99
N PHE A 47 -2.68 -0.38 12.64
CA PHE A 47 -3.78 -0.07 13.57
C PHE A 47 -4.62 -1.30 13.90
N VAL A 48 -4.90 -2.12 12.89
CA VAL A 48 -5.66 -3.35 13.06
C VAL A 48 -4.90 -4.36 13.92
N LEU A 49 -3.58 -4.47 13.73
CA LEU A 49 -2.73 -5.33 14.54
C LEU A 49 -2.63 -4.84 16.00
N GLU A 50 -2.43 -3.54 16.21
CA GLU A 50 -2.29 -2.94 17.54
C GLU A 50 -3.59 -2.97 18.34
N TYR A 51 -4.70 -2.52 17.74
CA TYR A 51 -5.93 -2.21 18.49
C TYR A 51 -7.10 -3.15 18.21
N GLY A 52 -7.03 -4.00 17.17
CA GLY A 52 -8.18 -4.80 16.72
C GLY A 52 -8.74 -5.76 17.78
N ARG A 53 -7.87 -6.31 18.63
CA ARG A 53 -8.28 -7.27 19.67
C ARG A 53 -9.08 -6.62 20.80
N GLU A 54 -8.66 -5.43 21.23
CA GLU A 54 -9.27 -4.69 22.34
C GLU A 54 -10.46 -3.85 21.87
N HIS A 55 -10.39 -3.37 20.63
CA HIS A 55 -11.40 -2.53 20.00
C HIS A 55 -11.83 -3.13 18.65
N PRO A 56 -12.76 -4.11 18.63
CA PRO A 56 -13.17 -4.78 17.39
C PRO A 56 -13.68 -3.86 16.28
N ALA A 57 -14.17 -2.67 16.62
CA ALA A 57 -14.56 -1.65 15.63
C ALA A 57 -13.40 -1.21 14.72
N VAL A 58 -12.14 -1.35 15.17
CA VAL A 58 -10.94 -1.02 14.39
C VAL A 58 -10.82 -1.89 13.13
N TYR A 59 -11.35 -3.13 13.14
CA TYR A 59 -11.40 -3.96 11.93
C TYR A 59 -12.20 -3.31 10.80
N ALA A 60 -13.11 -2.37 11.09
CA ALA A 60 -13.83 -1.64 10.05
C ALA A 60 -12.90 -0.77 9.18
N LEU A 61 -11.69 -0.44 9.64
CA LEU A 61 -10.69 0.25 8.81
C LEU A 61 -10.31 -0.54 7.56
N GLU A 62 -10.42 -1.87 7.58
CA GLU A 62 -10.17 -2.73 6.40
C GLU A 62 -11.15 -2.47 5.25
N LEU A 63 -12.28 -1.82 5.52
CA LEU A 63 -13.20 -1.37 4.46
C LEU A 63 -12.56 -0.31 3.56
N LEU A 64 -11.58 0.46 4.04
CA LEU A 64 -10.90 1.49 3.27
C LEU A 64 -10.07 0.91 2.12
N PRO A 65 -9.09 -0.01 2.35
CA PRO A 65 -8.34 -0.61 1.25
C PRO A 65 -9.21 -1.54 0.41
N ALA A 66 -10.23 -2.19 0.99
CA ALA A 66 -11.22 -2.97 0.22
C ALA A 66 -12.00 -2.09 -0.78
N TYR A 67 -12.50 -0.93 -0.33
CA TYR A 67 -13.20 0.02 -1.18
C TYR A 67 -12.29 0.59 -2.28
N ASP A 68 -11.08 1.03 -1.94
CA ASP A 68 -10.13 1.55 -2.94
C ASP A 68 -9.80 0.48 -3.97
N ALA A 69 -9.50 -0.76 -3.56
CA ALA A 69 -9.25 -1.87 -4.49
C ALA A 69 -10.40 -2.11 -5.47
N ILE A 70 -11.65 -2.14 -4.98
CA ILE A 70 -12.83 -2.29 -5.82
C ILE A 70 -12.98 -1.11 -6.78
N ALA A 71 -12.80 0.11 -6.29
CA ALA A 71 -12.88 1.33 -7.10
C ALA A 71 -11.84 1.34 -8.22
N ARG A 72 -10.59 0.94 -7.93
CA ARG A 72 -9.50 0.87 -8.91
C ARG A 72 -9.75 -0.15 -10.02
N VAL A 73 -10.34 -1.30 -9.68
CA VAL A 73 -10.72 -2.32 -10.67
C VAL A 73 -11.89 -1.81 -11.52
N LYS A 74 -12.95 -1.27 -10.91
CA LYS A 74 -14.13 -0.76 -11.61
C LYS A 74 -13.82 0.44 -12.51
N ALA A 75 -12.86 1.27 -12.14
CA ALA A 75 -12.39 2.39 -12.94
C ALA A 75 -11.41 1.99 -14.06
N HIS A 76 -11.19 0.68 -14.29
CA HIS A 76 -10.22 0.17 -15.26
C HIS A 76 -8.79 0.68 -15.02
N ALA A 77 -8.48 1.11 -13.79
CA ALA A 77 -7.16 1.63 -13.42
C ALA A 77 -6.17 0.50 -13.13
N HIS A 78 -6.66 -0.64 -12.62
CA HIS A 78 -5.85 -1.78 -12.22
C HIS A 78 -6.54 -3.12 -12.47
N TRP A 79 -5.74 -4.14 -12.74
CA TRP A 79 -6.22 -5.53 -12.77
C TRP A 79 -6.47 -6.05 -11.35
N GLN A 80 -7.32 -7.06 -11.21
CA GLN A 80 -7.55 -7.73 -9.92
C GLN A 80 -6.24 -8.25 -9.29
N THR A 81 -5.33 -8.78 -10.10
CA THR A 81 -4.02 -9.24 -9.61
C THR A 81 -3.11 -8.11 -9.15
N ASP A 82 -3.27 -6.90 -9.68
CA ASP A 82 -2.51 -5.73 -9.20
C ASP A 82 -2.93 -5.36 -7.78
N VAL A 83 -4.24 -5.36 -7.49
CA VAL A 83 -4.76 -4.99 -6.17
C VAL A 83 -4.55 -6.10 -5.13
N LEU A 84 -4.60 -7.38 -5.51
CA LEU A 84 -4.24 -8.48 -4.61
C LEU A 84 -2.76 -8.43 -4.21
N ALA A 85 -1.86 -8.14 -5.16
CA ALA A 85 -0.45 -7.92 -4.85
C ALA A 85 -0.25 -6.69 -3.96
N SER A 86 -1.04 -5.62 -4.16
CA SER A 86 -1.03 -4.45 -3.28
C SER A 86 -1.44 -4.78 -1.84
N PHE A 87 -2.45 -5.61 -1.63
CA PHE A 87 -2.81 -6.07 -0.29
C PHE A 87 -1.65 -6.83 0.35
N ALA A 88 -1.06 -7.79 -0.35
CA ALA A 88 0.07 -8.56 0.17
C ALA A 88 1.28 -7.67 0.53
N LEU A 89 1.67 -6.77 -0.38
CA LEU A 89 2.78 -5.85 -0.18
C LEU A 89 2.50 -4.83 0.93
N GLY A 90 1.28 -4.29 0.96
CA GLY A 90 0.84 -3.32 1.94
C GLY A 90 0.77 -3.91 3.34
N SER A 91 0.13 -5.08 3.50
CA SER A 91 0.06 -5.79 4.78
C SER A 91 1.43 -6.22 5.27
N ALA A 92 2.31 -6.72 4.39
CA ALA A 92 3.69 -7.02 4.78
C ALA A 92 4.44 -5.76 5.27
N THR A 93 4.27 -4.63 4.58
CA THR A 93 4.89 -3.36 4.97
C THR A 93 4.34 -2.86 6.31
N GLY A 94 3.01 -2.89 6.50
CA GLY A 94 2.35 -2.47 7.73
C GLY A 94 2.66 -3.39 8.92
N TYR A 95 2.77 -4.70 8.68
CA TYR A 95 3.22 -5.66 9.69
C TYR A 95 4.66 -5.38 10.12
N LEU A 96 5.56 -5.12 9.17
CA LEU A 96 6.94 -4.72 9.48
C LEU A 96 6.98 -3.40 10.25
N ALA A 97 6.15 -2.42 9.88
CA ALA A 97 6.06 -1.15 10.60
C ALA A 97 5.56 -1.31 12.05
N HIS A 98 4.56 -2.17 12.27
CA HIS A 98 4.06 -2.51 13.60
C HIS A 98 5.09 -3.29 14.43
N SER A 99 5.80 -4.23 13.81
CA SER A 99 6.78 -5.10 14.49
C SER A 99 8.15 -4.45 14.68
N SER A 100 8.39 -3.28 14.07
CA SER A 100 9.65 -2.58 14.21
C SER A 100 9.68 -1.82 15.53
N ASP A 101 10.58 -2.18 16.44
CA ASP A 101 10.91 -1.43 17.66
C ASP A 101 11.60 -0.08 17.38
N SER A 102 11.50 0.44 16.16
CA SER A 102 12.26 1.62 15.75
C SER A 102 11.85 2.80 16.63
N PRO A 103 12.74 3.29 17.50
CA PRO A 103 12.43 4.42 18.36
C PRO A 103 12.34 5.71 17.54
N VAL A 104 12.74 5.68 16.27
CA VAL A 104 12.98 6.86 15.44
C VAL A 104 11.70 7.29 14.73
N ILE A 105 11.12 8.40 15.17
CA ILE A 105 10.05 9.11 14.47
C ILE A 105 10.68 10.22 13.64
N LEU A 106 10.57 10.14 12.31
CA LEU A 106 11.03 11.18 11.39
C LEU A 106 9.84 12.00 10.88
N GLY A 107 9.82 13.31 11.15
CA GLY A 107 8.81 14.23 10.64
C GLY A 107 9.43 15.32 9.78
N VAL A 108 8.86 15.61 8.62
CA VAL A 108 9.31 16.72 7.74
C VAL A 108 8.46 17.95 8.03
N LEU A 109 9.12 19.09 8.29
CA LEU A 109 8.52 20.40 8.54
C LEU A 109 8.86 21.36 7.38
N PRO A 110 8.07 22.43 7.16
CA PRO A 110 8.30 23.38 6.06
C PRO A 110 9.70 24.00 6.00
N HIS A 111 10.44 23.99 7.12
CA HIS A 111 11.81 24.51 7.22
C HIS A 111 12.76 23.57 8.00
N GLY A 112 12.47 22.27 8.10
CA GLY A 112 13.35 21.35 8.84
C GLY A 112 12.86 19.92 8.91
N PHE A 113 13.55 19.10 9.69
CA PHE A 113 13.11 17.75 10.03
C PHE A 113 13.15 17.54 11.55
N THR A 114 12.28 16.67 12.05
CA THR A 114 12.24 16.22 13.43
C THR A 114 12.68 14.77 13.48
N VAL A 115 13.52 14.43 14.46
CA VAL A 115 13.90 13.06 14.81
C VAL A 115 13.53 12.86 16.27
N GLY A 116 12.47 12.10 16.54
CA GLY A 116 12.07 11.70 17.89
C GLY A 116 12.63 10.33 18.22
N LEU A 117 13.05 10.10 19.48
CA LEU A 117 13.43 8.79 20.00
C LEU A 117 12.42 8.35 21.07
N ARG A 118 11.64 7.31 20.81
CA ARG A 118 10.79 6.66 21.81
C ARG A 118 11.64 5.71 22.66
N LYS A 119 11.83 6.02 23.95
CA LYS A 119 12.48 5.13 24.93
C LYS A 119 11.42 4.64 25.90
N GLN A 120 11.24 3.32 26.01
CA GLN A 120 10.39 2.71 27.03
C GLN A 120 11.32 2.27 28.19
N PHE A 121 11.01 2.66 29.42
CA PHE A 121 11.77 2.30 30.64
C PHE A 121 11.16 1.09 31.31
#